data_AF-A0A512PR48-F1
#
_entry.id   AF-A0A512PR48-F1
#
_cell.length_a   1.000
_cell.length_b   1.000
_cell.length_c   1.000
_cell.angle_alpha   90.00
_cell.angle_beta   90.00
_cell.angle_gamma   90.00
#
_symmetry.space_group_name_H-M   'P 1'
#
loop_
_entity.id
_entity.type
_entity.pdbx_description
1 polymer ?
#
loop_
_entity_poly.entity_id
_entity_poly.type
_entity_poly.pdbx_seq_one_letter_code
_entity_poly.pdbx_strand_id
1 'polypeptide(L)'
;MNMKLIQSVDFKNDENWLETSRGRAYNGDHGAWISDDLFAGRPTLRNITEPRHATIHFVDVHGRQLGKSKLIVGTTGSRLRFQPPEFTGYTAVADQVEGVFEIDKEKNDFKVIYRKNVATDQLRVHYQSFTWNGTAPASFRVYVPAVFNVPSDWKKVRGEIHTYEVAADYLAGVTANAGKHDLRLAPKGLEALKKANLDLAFYDCLPAIGTLNIWPKLTVAYVDQSSGKEVAQHVSDDHHAAKSGRYYVDVPEGYDLADGQPNFVDYPITANEPKAIVKVNQLD
;
A
#
# COMPACT_ATOMS: atom_id res chain seq x y z
N MET A 1 -57.60 -5.14 -19.99
CA MET A 1 -57.53 -3.84 -19.28
C MET A 1 -56.08 -3.40 -19.37
N ASN A 2 -55.78 -2.51 -20.33
CA ASN A 2 -54.42 -2.14 -20.73
C ASN A 2 -53.84 -1.02 -19.86
N MET A 3 -52.57 -1.16 -19.51
CA MET A 3 -51.66 -0.13 -19.01
C MET A 3 -51.37 0.96 -20.06
N LYS A 4 -51.18 2.21 -19.60
CA LYS A 4 -50.19 3.22 -20.08
C LYS A 4 -50.30 4.46 -19.17
N LEU A 5 -49.32 4.77 -18.30
CA LEU A 5 -47.99 5.41 -18.45
C LEU A 5 -48.05 6.95 -18.60
N ILE A 6 -47.25 7.65 -17.76
CA ILE A 6 -46.49 8.93 -17.90
C ILE A 6 -46.44 9.58 -16.51
N GLN A 7 -45.34 9.49 -15.74
CA GLN A 7 -44.05 10.22 -15.80
C GLN A 7 -44.01 11.47 -14.88
N SER A 8 -42.99 11.45 -14.00
CA SER A 8 -42.25 12.55 -13.35
C SER A 8 -42.89 13.94 -13.22
N VAL A 9 -42.94 14.44 -11.98
CA VAL A 9 -42.91 15.89 -11.73
C VAL A 9 -41.64 16.22 -10.95
N ASP A 10 -40.77 16.94 -11.64
CA ASP A 10 -39.58 17.62 -11.12
C ASP A 10 -39.95 18.56 -9.97
N PHE A 11 -39.26 18.46 -8.84
CA PHE A 11 -39.19 19.57 -7.89
C PHE A 11 -38.11 20.54 -8.38
N LYS A 12 -38.51 21.48 -9.24
CA LYS A 12 -37.74 22.71 -9.44
C LYS A 12 -37.81 23.54 -8.16
N ASN A 13 -36.65 23.72 -7.54
CA ASN A 13 -36.38 24.90 -6.72
C ASN A 13 -36.66 26.12 -7.59
N ASP A 14 -37.51 27.04 -7.12
CA ASP A 14 -37.37 28.48 -7.38
C ASP A 14 -38.16 29.26 -6.30
N GLU A 15 -37.37 30.00 -5.52
CA GLU A 15 -37.60 31.34 -4.97
C GLU A 15 -38.90 31.76 -4.24
N ASN A 16 -38.66 32.40 -3.09
CA ASN A 16 -39.44 33.50 -2.49
C ASN A 16 -40.93 33.28 -2.18
N TRP A 17 -41.23 32.90 -0.93
CA TRP A 17 -42.42 33.39 -0.22
C TRP A 17 -42.11 33.65 1.26
N LEU A 18 -41.68 34.88 1.55
CA LEU A 18 -42.03 35.54 2.81
C LEU A 18 -43.44 36.10 2.63
N GLU A 19 -44.47 35.36 3.03
CA GLU A 19 -45.77 35.97 3.36
C GLU A 19 -46.29 35.49 4.71
N THR A 20 -46.24 36.45 5.62
CA THR A 20 -47.10 36.69 6.78
C THR A 20 -48.38 35.86 6.89
N SER A 21 -48.46 35.13 8.01
CA SER A 21 -49.60 35.07 8.92
C SER A 21 -50.97 35.62 8.44
N ARG A 22 -51.96 34.72 8.49
CA ARG A 22 -53.44 34.92 8.47
C ARG A 22 -54.12 34.96 7.09
N GLY A 23 -54.14 33.83 6.40
CA GLY A 23 -55.14 33.55 5.35
C GLY A 23 -56.42 32.97 5.96
N ARG A 24 -57.47 33.78 6.10
CA ARG A 24 -58.85 33.28 6.27
C ARG A 24 -59.35 32.83 4.91
N ALA A 25 -59.64 31.54 4.73
CA ALA A 25 -60.37 31.06 3.56
C ALA A 25 -61.89 31.24 3.81
N TYR A 26 -62.56 31.97 2.93
CA TYR A 26 -64.02 32.11 2.91
C TYR A 26 -64.59 31.10 1.90
N ASN A 27 -65.52 30.24 2.33
CA ASN A 27 -66.28 29.37 1.44
C ASN A 27 -67.70 29.92 1.29
N GLY A 28 -68.12 30.20 0.06
CA GLY A 28 -69.29 31.03 -0.27
C GLY A 28 -70.66 30.40 -0.08
N ASP A 29 -70.76 29.10 0.23
CA ASP A 29 -72.04 28.39 0.06
C ASP A 29 -72.81 28.04 1.34
N HIS A 30 -72.22 28.16 2.54
CA HIS A 30 -72.96 27.97 3.80
C HIS A 30 -72.39 28.86 4.91
N GLY A 31 -73.12 29.92 5.27
CA GLY A 31 -72.72 30.92 6.28
C GLY A 31 -72.66 30.39 7.72
N ALA A 32 -71.65 29.58 8.03
CA ALA A 32 -71.27 29.20 9.39
C ALA A 32 -69.75 29.19 9.55
N TRP A 33 -69.26 29.74 10.66
CA TRP A 33 -67.86 29.66 11.06
C TRP A 33 -67.54 28.21 11.44
N ILE A 34 -66.65 27.57 10.69
CA ILE A 34 -66.10 26.27 11.08
C ILE A 34 -65.03 26.56 12.12
N SER A 35 -65.26 26.15 13.37
CA SER A 35 -64.25 26.16 14.43
C SER A 35 -63.14 25.15 14.12
N ASP A 36 -61.93 25.51 14.57
CA ASP A 36 -60.56 24.98 14.43
C ASP A 36 -60.26 23.46 14.23
N ASP A 37 -61.22 22.57 13.99
CA ASP A 37 -61.01 21.11 14.10
C ASP A 37 -60.89 20.33 12.78
N LEU A 38 -60.49 20.97 11.66
CA LEU A 38 -60.29 20.29 10.36
C LEU A 38 -58.86 20.35 9.81
N PHE A 39 -57.87 20.34 10.70
CA PHE A 39 -56.47 20.04 10.38
C PHE A 39 -55.95 18.77 11.06
N ALA A 40 -56.84 17.87 11.49
CA ALA A 40 -56.47 16.53 11.94
C ALA A 40 -56.04 15.66 10.73
N GLY A 41 -54.77 15.76 10.33
CA GLY A 41 -54.19 14.82 9.35
C GLY A 41 -53.09 15.36 8.44
N ARG A 42 -52.78 16.67 8.47
CA ARG A 42 -51.51 17.14 7.92
C ARG A 42 -50.48 17.15 9.04
N PRO A 43 -49.30 16.53 8.89
CA PRO A 43 -48.22 16.72 9.86
C PRO A 43 -47.98 18.22 9.96
N THR A 44 -48.29 18.79 11.12
CA THR A 44 -48.07 20.21 11.38
C THR A 44 -46.60 20.53 11.10
N LEU A 45 -46.34 21.59 10.34
CA LEU A 45 -45.00 22.18 10.11
C LEU A 45 -44.21 22.47 11.40
N ARG A 46 -44.84 22.35 12.58
CA ARG A 46 -44.21 22.47 13.91
C ARG A 46 -42.98 21.61 14.11
N ASN A 47 -42.83 20.49 13.40
CA ASN A 47 -41.67 19.61 13.61
C ASN A 47 -40.40 20.07 12.88
N ILE A 48 -40.50 20.89 11.82
CA ILE A 48 -39.36 21.20 10.92
C ILE A 48 -38.54 22.42 11.39
N THR A 49 -38.94 23.11 12.47
CA THR A 49 -38.27 24.33 12.98
C THR A 49 -37.66 24.18 14.37
N GLU A 50 -37.79 23.02 15.01
CA GLU A 50 -37.16 22.79 16.32
C GLU A 50 -35.65 22.56 16.19
N PRO A 51 -34.82 23.23 17.02
CA PRO A 51 -33.39 22.93 17.08
C PRO A 51 -33.17 21.52 17.59
N ARG A 52 -32.35 20.76 16.87
CA ARG A 52 -31.94 19.39 17.22
C ARG A 52 -30.43 19.35 17.36
N HIS A 53 -29.99 18.63 18.38
CA HIS A 53 -28.58 18.45 18.68
C HIS A 53 -28.08 17.14 18.07
N ALA A 54 -26.91 17.21 17.46
CA ALA A 54 -26.16 16.05 17.02
C ALA A 54 -24.77 16.06 17.65
N THR A 55 -24.25 14.89 17.99
CA THR A 55 -22.88 14.74 18.47
C THR A 55 -22.06 14.01 17.43
N ILE A 56 -20.93 14.61 17.03
CA ILE A 56 -19.94 13.97 16.17
C ILE A 56 -18.81 13.45 17.05
N HIS A 57 -18.59 12.15 17.01
CA HIS A 57 -17.50 11.48 17.71
C HIS A 57 -16.35 11.22 16.75
N PHE A 58 -15.12 11.53 17.19
CA PHE A 58 -13.89 11.25 16.44
C PHE A 58 -13.25 9.99 17.02
N VAL A 59 -13.37 8.87 16.31
CA VAL A 59 -12.89 7.57 16.78
C VAL A 59 -11.96 6.93 15.77
N ASP A 60 -11.00 6.15 16.22
CA ASP A 60 -10.30 5.24 15.32
C ASP A 60 -11.17 4.04 14.94
N VAL A 61 -10.68 3.24 13.99
CA VAL A 61 -11.29 1.96 13.56
C VAL A 61 -11.50 0.95 14.70
N HIS A 62 -10.81 1.10 15.83
CA HIS A 62 -10.97 0.27 17.02
C HIS A 62 -11.95 0.89 18.04
N GLY A 63 -12.59 2.01 17.70
CA GLY A 63 -13.55 2.72 18.54
C GLY A 63 -12.94 3.62 19.61
N ARG A 64 -11.61 3.79 19.63
CA ARG A 64 -10.94 4.67 20.61
C ARG A 64 -11.12 6.12 20.22
N GLN A 65 -11.51 6.95 21.19
CA GLN A 65 -11.73 8.37 20.97
C GLN A 65 -10.41 9.13 20.79
N LEU A 66 -10.29 9.86 19.67
CA LEU A 66 -9.06 10.60 19.32
C LEU A 66 -9.08 12.06 19.77
N GLY A 67 -10.28 12.61 20.02
CA GLY A 67 -10.44 13.99 20.44
C GLY A 67 -11.81 14.25 21.06
N LYS A 68 -12.03 15.46 21.57
CA LYS A 68 -13.31 15.88 22.13
C LYS A 68 -14.41 15.81 21.08
N SER A 69 -15.54 15.19 21.40
CA SER A 69 -16.70 15.15 20.51
C SER A 69 -17.22 16.56 20.24
N LYS A 70 -17.79 16.77 19.06
CA LYS A 70 -18.31 18.07 18.63
C LYS A 70 -19.84 18.06 18.67
N LEU A 71 -20.42 19.01 19.39
CA LEU A 71 -21.85 19.27 19.34
C LEU A 71 -22.16 20.11 18.10
N ILE A 72 -23.12 19.67 17.30
CA ILE A 72 -23.67 20.41 16.17
C ILE A 72 -25.16 20.64 16.43
N VAL A 73 -25.62 21.86 16.18
CA VAL A 73 -27.03 22.21 16.24
C VAL A 73 -27.52 22.41 14.81
N GLY A 74 -28.63 21.76 14.48
CA GLY A 74 -29.30 21.93 13.20
C GLY A 74 -30.80 21.97 13.41
N THR A 75 -31.53 22.23 12.34
CA THR A 75 -33.00 22.15 12.36
C THR A 75 -33.42 20.77 11.89
N THR A 76 -34.47 20.22 12.49
CA THR A 76 -35.10 18.98 12.03
C THR A 76 -35.23 18.90 10.51
N GLY A 77 -34.87 17.76 9.91
CA GLY A 77 -34.97 17.52 8.47
C GLY A 77 -33.88 18.19 7.63
N SER A 78 -33.04 19.04 8.24
CA SER A 78 -31.89 19.64 7.56
C SER A 78 -30.78 18.61 7.34
N ARG A 79 -30.02 18.76 6.24
CA ARG A 79 -28.84 17.93 5.96
C ARG A 79 -27.65 18.40 6.80
N LEU A 80 -26.97 17.46 7.43
CA LEU A 80 -25.65 17.64 8.04
C LEU A 80 -24.58 17.38 6.98
N ARG A 81 -23.63 18.31 6.84
CA ARG A 81 -22.38 18.12 6.11
C ARG A 81 -21.23 18.53 7.03
N PHE A 82 -20.31 17.61 7.29
CA PHE A 82 -19.21 17.86 8.19
C PHE A 82 -17.89 17.39 7.59
N GLN A 83 -16.92 18.30 7.50
CA GLN A 83 -15.55 17.99 7.11
C GLN A 83 -14.77 17.48 8.33
N PRO A 84 -14.21 16.26 8.29
CA PRO A 84 -13.34 15.73 9.32
C PRO A 84 -12.16 16.65 9.62
N PRO A 85 -11.85 16.94 10.90
CA PRO A 85 -10.60 17.59 11.25
C PRO A 85 -9.43 16.64 11.03
N GLU A 86 -8.23 17.22 10.86
CA GLU A 86 -7.00 16.45 10.83
C GLU A 86 -6.58 16.03 12.24
N PHE A 87 -6.07 14.80 12.36
CA PHE A 87 -5.41 14.30 13.56
C PHE A 87 -4.01 13.82 13.18
N THR A 88 -2.97 14.34 13.83
CA THR A 88 -1.59 13.93 13.57
C THR A 88 -1.45 12.41 13.72
N GLY A 89 -0.92 11.76 12.68
CA GLY A 89 -0.74 10.30 12.66
C GLY A 89 -2.00 9.50 12.32
N TYR A 90 -3.09 10.16 11.89
CA TYR A 90 -4.32 9.50 11.45
C TYR A 90 -4.86 10.10 10.14
N THR A 91 -5.59 9.29 9.38
CA THR A 91 -6.31 9.69 8.17
C THR A 91 -7.77 9.33 8.31
N ALA A 92 -8.68 10.26 8.00
CA ALA A 92 -10.11 10.00 8.02
C ALA A 92 -10.48 9.00 6.91
N VAL A 93 -11.36 8.04 7.22
CA VAL A 93 -11.83 7.03 6.26
C VAL A 93 -12.73 7.65 5.19
N ALA A 94 -13.56 8.62 5.59
CA ALA A 94 -14.39 9.41 4.70
C ALA A 94 -13.90 10.86 4.72
N ASP A 95 -13.99 11.52 3.57
CA ASP A 95 -13.70 12.95 3.40
C ASP A 95 -14.83 13.83 3.94
N GLN A 96 -16.04 13.29 4.06
CA GLN A 96 -17.19 13.99 4.61
C GLN A 96 -18.09 13.04 5.39
N VAL A 97 -18.68 13.54 6.48
CA VAL A 97 -19.84 12.91 7.13
C VAL A 97 -21.09 13.62 6.67
N GLU A 98 -22.00 12.85 6.08
CA GLU A 98 -23.34 13.28 5.69
C GLU A 98 -24.40 12.66 6.60
N GLY A 99 -25.48 13.41 6.85
CA GLY A 99 -26.60 12.94 7.64
C GLY A 99 -27.81 13.85 7.52
N VAL A 100 -28.88 13.50 8.22
CA VAL A 100 -30.06 14.36 8.40
C VAL A 100 -30.38 14.42 9.89
N PHE A 101 -30.82 15.57 10.38
CA PHE A 101 -31.33 15.68 11.75
C PHE A 101 -32.70 15.01 11.83
N GLU A 102 -32.73 13.77 12.33
CA GLU A 102 -33.95 12.96 12.41
C GLU A 102 -34.84 13.40 13.59
N ILE A 103 -36.16 13.29 13.38
CA ILE A 103 -37.21 13.64 14.37
C ILE A 103 -37.30 12.59 15.48
N ASP A 104 -37.24 11.32 15.08
CA ASP A 104 -37.62 10.18 15.93
C ASP A 104 -36.43 9.57 16.69
N LYS A 105 -35.24 10.18 16.57
CA LYS A 105 -34.06 9.79 17.36
C LYS A 105 -33.91 10.68 18.58
N GLU A 106 -33.85 10.06 19.76
CA GLU A 106 -33.49 10.74 21.01
C GLU A 106 -32.10 11.39 20.94
N LYS A 107 -31.18 10.83 20.15
CA LYS A 107 -29.85 11.38 19.89
C LYS A 107 -29.42 11.17 18.45
N ASN A 108 -29.00 12.24 17.79
CA ASN A 108 -28.32 12.17 16.50
C ASN A 108 -26.81 11.99 16.75
N ASP A 109 -26.33 10.75 16.77
CA ASP A 109 -24.91 10.43 16.96
C ASP A 109 -24.24 10.05 15.63
N PHE A 110 -23.22 10.80 15.25
CA PHE A 110 -22.41 10.55 14.06
C PHE A 110 -20.98 10.19 14.46
N LYS A 111 -20.30 9.41 13.61
CA LYS A 111 -18.90 9.04 13.81
C LYS A 111 -18.07 9.43 12.60
N VAL A 112 -16.94 10.06 12.86
CA VAL A 112 -15.83 10.08 11.91
C VAL A 112 -14.88 8.97 12.32
N ILE A 113 -14.62 8.04 11.40
CA ILE A 113 -13.71 6.92 11.61
C ILE A 113 -12.34 7.27 11.04
N TYR A 114 -11.28 7.05 11.82
CA TYR A 114 -9.91 7.30 11.42
C TYR A 114 -9.07 6.03 11.39
N ARG A 115 -8.17 5.92 10.40
CA ARG A 115 -7.12 4.91 10.32
C ARG A 115 -5.79 5.48 10.79
N LYS A 116 -4.96 4.65 11.43
CA LYS A 116 -3.63 5.06 11.88
C LYS A 116 -2.66 5.08 10.69
N ASN A 117 -1.86 6.13 10.60
CA ASN A 117 -0.87 6.30 9.53
C ASN A 117 0.32 5.36 9.74
N VAL A 118 0.75 4.69 8.68
CA VAL A 118 1.95 3.85 8.66
C VAL A 118 2.75 4.06 7.38
N ALA A 119 4.07 3.92 7.51
CA ALA A 119 5.01 3.95 6.40
C ALA A 119 5.56 2.53 6.14
N THR A 120 5.82 2.23 4.86
CA THR A 120 6.34 0.90 4.46
C THR A 120 7.86 0.78 4.63
N ASP A 121 8.55 1.88 4.96
CA ASP A 121 10.00 1.92 5.27
C ASP A 121 10.40 1.06 6.48
N GLN A 122 9.44 0.68 7.31
CA GLN A 122 9.64 -0.20 8.44
C GLN A 122 9.78 -1.67 8.02
N LEU A 123 9.35 -2.04 6.82
CA LEU A 123 9.56 -3.37 6.23
C LEU A 123 11.02 -3.50 5.77
N ARG A 124 11.58 -4.71 5.91
CA ARG A 124 12.94 -4.99 5.43
C ARG A 124 13.01 -6.33 4.72
N VAL A 125 13.53 -6.37 3.50
CA VAL A 125 14.00 -7.61 2.89
C VAL A 125 15.39 -7.90 3.47
N HIS A 126 15.59 -9.11 3.99
CA HIS A 126 16.90 -9.53 4.47
C HIS A 126 17.91 -9.45 3.33
N TYR A 127 19.14 -9.01 3.64
CA TYR A 127 20.24 -9.07 2.68
C TYR A 127 20.42 -10.51 2.20
N GLN A 128 20.35 -10.70 0.89
CA GLN A 128 20.53 -12.00 0.26
C GLN A 128 21.48 -11.86 -0.91
N SER A 129 22.39 -12.83 -1.02
CA SER A 129 23.36 -12.90 -2.08
C SER A 129 23.39 -14.28 -2.70
N PHE A 130 23.57 -14.33 -4.02
CA PHE A 130 23.62 -15.57 -4.80
C PHE A 130 24.75 -15.48 -5.82
N THR A 131 25.32 -16.61 -6.22
CA THR A 131 26.09 -16.68 -7.47
C THR A 131 25.14 -16.85 -8.65
N TRP A 132 25.45 -16.19 -9.76
CA TRP A 132 24.66 -16.22 -10.98
C TRP A 132 24.49 -17.66 -11.48
N ASN A 133 23.25 -18.05 -11.75
CA ASN A 133 22.90 -19.37 -12.29
C ASN A 133 21.92 -19.29 -13.48
N GLY A 134 21.71 -18.09 -14.03
CA GLY A 134 20.76 -17.84 -15.12
C GLY A 134 19.31 -17.64 -14.71
N THR A 135 18.97 -17.80 -13.42
CA THR A 135 17.61 -17.65 -12.92
C THR A 135 17.55 -16.64 -11.78
N ALA A 136 16.46 -15.86 -11.73
CA ALA A 136 16.22 -14.97 -10.61
C ALA A 136 15.77 -15.78 -9.38
N PRO A 137 16.13 -15.38 -8.15
CA PRO A 137 15.63 -16.03 -6.95
C PRO A 137 14.10 -16.00 -6.87
N ALA A 138 13.49 -17.13 -6.50
CA ALA A 138 12.03 -17.29 -6.51
C ALA A 138 11.35 -16.81 -5.21
N SER A 139 12.10 -16.76 -4.10
CA SER A 139 11.57 -16.34 -2.80
C SER A 139 12.58 -15.52 -2.01
N PHE A 140 12.05 -14.69 -1.11
CA PHE A 140 12.82 -13.74 -0.30
C PHE A 140 12.34 -13.77 1.14
N ARG A 141 13.26 -13.52 2.09
CA ARG A 141 12.92 -13.32 3.50
C ARG A 141 12.67 -11.85 3.77
N VAL A 142 11.50 -11.54 4.34
CA VAL A 142 11.06 -10.19 4.68
C VAL A 142 10.73 -10.13 6.17
N TYR A 143 11.34 -9.19 6.86
CA TYR A 143 10.95 -8.78 8.19
C TYR A 143 9.72 -7.87 8.11
N VAL A 144 8.67 -8.26 8.85
CA VAL A 144 7.39 -7.55 8.93
C VAL A 144 7.15 -7.10 10.36
N PRO A 145 7.28 -5.79 10.67
CA PRO A 145 7.09 -5.29 12.02
C PRO A 145 5.72 -5.66 12.60
N ALA A 146 5.66 -5.84 13.92
CA ALA A 146 4.44 -6.24 14.64
C ALA A 146 3.24 -5.29 14.48
N VAL A 147 3.46 -4.06 14.01
CA VAL A 147 2.37 -3.11 13.71
C VAL A 147 1.52 -3.55 12.52
N PHE A 148 2.05 -4.42 11.65
CA PHE A 148 1.34 -4.94 10.49
C PHE A 148 0.78 -6.33 10.76
N ASN A 149 -0.47 -6.53 10.39
CA ASN A 149 -0.99 -7.84 10.05
C ASN A 149 -0.28 -8.35 8.80
N VAL A 150 -0.03 -9.66 8.75
CA VAL A 150 0.73 -10.27 7.66
C VAL A 150 -0.23 -10.87 6.63
N PRO A 151 0.00 -10.67 5.32
CA PRO A 151 -0.76 -11.35 4.28
C PRO A 151 -0.77 -12.87 4.49
N SER A 152 -1.92 -13.52 4.27
CA SER A 152 -2.11 -14.96 4.50
C SER A 152 -1.13 -15.85 3.73
N ASP A 153 -0.69 -15.38 2.56
CA ASP A 153 0.13 -16.15 1.64
C ASP A 153 1.63 -16.00 1.94
N TRP A 154 2.01 -15.14 2.90
CA TRP A 154 3.38 -14.96 3.34
C TRP A 154 3.69 -15.99 4.44
N LYS A 155 4.67 -16.85 4.18
CA LYS A 155 4.92 -18.01 5.03
C LYS A 155 5.85 -17.64 6.17
N LYS A 156 5.40 -17.79 7.41
CA LYS A 156 6.25 -17.52 8.58
C LYS A 156 7.48 -18.42 8.58
N VAL A 157 8.67 -17.82 8.71
CA VAL A 157 9.91 -18.58 8.82
C VAL A 157 10.04 -19.13 10.24
N ARG A 158 10.21 -20.45 10.37
CA ARG A 158 10.31 -21.12 11.68
C ARG A 158 11.59 -20.69 12.39
N GLY A 159 11.46 -20.29 13.66
CA GLY A 159 12.60 -19.91 14.50
C GLY A 159 13.10 -18.47 14.29
N GLU A 160 12.55 -17.74 13.32
CA GLU A 160 12.85 -16.32 13.12
C GLU A 160 11.71 -15.43 13.63
N ILE A 161 12.08 -14.29 14.22
CA ILE A 161 11.14 -13.32 14.78
C ILE A 161 10.67 -12.40 13.66
N HIS A 162 9.35 -12.35 13.44
CA HIS A 162 8.73 -11.45 12.46
C HIS A 162 9.25 -11.59 11.01
N THR A 163 9.92 -12.69 10.68
CA THR A 163 10.38 -12.98 9.32
C THR A 163 9.40 -13.89 8.57
N TYR A 164 9.14 -13.53 7.33
CA TYR A 164 8.25 -14.24 6.42
C TYR A 164 8.92 -14.47 5.07
N GLU A 165 8.70 -15.64 4.49
CA GLU A 165 9.07 -15.94 3.12
C GLU A 165 7.97 -15.45 2.18
N VAL A 166 8.38 -14.66 1.19
CA VAL A 166 7.51 -14.09 0.16
C VAL A 166 7.98 -14.51 -1.22
N ALA A 167 7.05 -14.69 -2.15
CA ALA A 167 7.37 -14.92 -3.56
C ALA A 167 8.02 -13.68 -4.19
N ALA A 168 8.90 -13.91 -5.17
CA ALA A 168 9.59 -12.86 -5.92
C ALA A 168 8.65 -11.81 -6.52
N ASP A 169 7.45 -12.19 -6.95
CA ASP A 169 6.48 -11.29 -7.58
C ASP A 169 5.79 -10.30 -6.62
N TYR A 170 6.01 -10.45 -5.31
CA TYR A 170 5.67 -9.43 -4.32
C TYR A 170 6.70 -8.30 -4.25
N LEU A 171 7.85 -8.45 -4.89
CA LEU A 171 8.95 -7.49 -4.90
C LEU A 171 9.23 -6.99 -6.32
N ALA A 172 9.65 -5.73 -6.42
CA ALA A 172 10.23 -5.18 -7.64
C ALA A 172 11.75 -5.03 -7.46
N GLY A 173 12.49 -5.12 -8.56
CA GLY A 173 13.96 -5.15 -8.56
C GLY A 173 14.55 -6.57 -8.51
N VAL A 174 13.70 -7.60 -8.47
CA VAL A 174 14.15 -8.99 -8.61
C VAL A 174 14.65 -9.22 -10.04
N THR A 175 15.86 -9.74 -10.17
CA THR A 175 16.51 -9.98 -11.45
C THR A 175 17.48 -11.16 -11.34
N ALA A 176 17.76 -11.77 -12.49
CA ALA A 176 18.82 -12.76 -12.62
C ALA A 176 20.18 -12.11 -12.89
N ASN A 177 20.24 -10.80 -13.20
CA ASN A 177 21.48 -10.17 -13.65
C ASN A 177 22.46 -9.94 -12.50
N ALA A 178 23.75 -10.14 -12.76
CA ALA A 178 24.83 -9.83 -11.83
C ALA A 178 24.83 -8.35 -11.42
N GLY A 179 25.27 -8.09 -10.20
CA GLY A 179 25.33 -6.77 -9.59
C GLY A 179 24.42 -6.63 -8.36
N LYS A 180 24.39 -5.40 -7.86
CA LYS A 180 23.62 -4.98 -6.70
C LYS A 180 22.32 -4.31 -7.14
N HIS A 181 21.20 -4.79 -6.62
CA HIS A 181 19.85 -4.35 -7.00
C HIS A 181 19.03 -3.99 -5.76
N ASP A 182 18.36 -2.84 -5.81
CA ASP A 182 17.44 -2.43 -4.75
C ASP A 182 16.11 -3.15 -4.90
N LEU A 183 15.60 -3.66 -3.78
CA LEU A 183 14.30 -4.31 -3.69
C LEU A 183 13.30 -3.38 -3.03
N ARG A 184 12.10 -3.31 -3.60
CA ARG A 184 10.93 -2.59 -3.06
C ARG A 184 9.69 -3.49 -3.12
N LEU A 185 8.64 -3.17 -2.37
CA LEU A 185 7.35 -3.83 -2.60
C LEU A 185 6.86 -3.53 -4.02
N ALA A 186 6.53 -4.58 -4.77
CA ALA A 186 5.79 -4.44 -6.01
C ALA A 186 4.32 -4.10 -5.71
N PRO A 187 3.53 -3.61 -6.69
CA PRO A 187 2.10 -3.36 -6.52
C PRO A 187 1.35 -4.56 -5.93
N LYS A 188 1.66 -5.78 -6.38
CA LYS A 188 1.09 -7.01 -5.83
C LYS A 188 1.35 -7.16 -4.32
N GLY A 189 2.59 -6.90 -3.88
CA GLY A 189 2.99 -6.98 -2.47
C GLY A 189 2.34 -5.90 -1.62
N LEU A 190 2.29 -4.68 -2.15
CA LEU A 190 1.62 -3.56 -1.48
C LEU A 190 0.12 -3.82 -1.29
N GLU A 191 -0.58 -4.28 -2.34
CA GLU A 191 -2.01 -4.55 -2.26
C GLU A 191 -2.32 -5.73 -1.32
N ALA A 192 -1.49 -6.77 -1.31
CA ALA A 192 -1.60 -7.86 -0.35
C ALA A 192 -1.45 -7.34 1.10
N LEU A 193 -0.47 -6.47 1.35
CA LEU A 193 -0.24 -5.88 2.66
C LEU A 193 -1.41 -4.96 3.08
N LYS A 194 -1.89 -4.09 2.19
CA LYS A 194 -3.07 -3.24 2.43
C LYS A 194 -4.31 -4.05 2.78
N LYS A 195 -4.55 -5.14 2.04
CA LYS A 195 -5.69 -6.04 2.27
C LYS A 195 -5.64 -6.70 3.66
N ALA A 196 -4.45 -7.01 4.17
CA ALA A 196 -4.29 -7.53 5.52
C ALA A 196 -4.47 -6.46 6.62
N ASN A 197 -4.35 -5.17 6.27
CA ASN A 197 -4.26 -4.05 7.22
C ASN A 197 -5.30 -2.96 6.91
N LEU A 198 -6.59 -3.34 6.88
CA LEU A 198 -7.70 -2.42 6.56
C LEU A 198 -7.92 -1.32 7.63
N ASP A 199 -7.28 -1.46 8.78
CA ASP A 199 -7.27 -0.53 9.90
C ASP A 199 -6.16 0.54 9.81
N LEU A 200 -5.23 0.38 8.86
CA LEU A 200 -4.09 1.27 8.65
C LEU A 200 -4.27 2.14 7.38
N ALA A 201 -3.72 3.34 7.44
CA ALA A 201 -3.58 4.24 6.30
C ALA A 201 -2.13 4.21 5.83
N PHE A 202 -1.90 3.69 4.62
CA PHE A 202 -0.58 3.62 4.01
C PHE A 202 -0.26 4.97 3.36
N TYR A 203 0.86 5.58 3.75
CA TYR A 203 1.38 6.77 3.09
C TYR A 203 2.28 6.34 1.93
N ASP A 204 2.07 6.93 0.75
CA ASP A 204 2.82 6.65 -0.47
C ASP A 204 4.26 7.16 -0.37
N CYS A 205 5.07 6.39 0.34
CA CYS A 205 6.50 6.27 0.12
C CYS A 205 6.76 4.75 0.01
N LEU A 206 7.11 4.29 -1.18
CA LEU A 206 7.60 2.93 -1.41
C LEU A 206 9.14 2.97 -1.47
N PRO A 207 9.84 3.09 -0.33
CA PRO A 207 11.29 3.09 -0.32
C PRO A 207 11.83 1.71 -0.73
N ALA A 208 13.13 1.68 -1.03
CA ALA A 208 13.85 0.42 -1.02
C ALA A 208 13.76 -0.20 0.38
N ILE A 209 13.36 -1.46 0.43
CA ILE A 209 13.23 -2.25 1.66
C ILE A 209 14.38 -3.25 1.81
N GLY A 210 15.23 -3.43 0.80
CA GLY A 210 16.44 -4.25 0.93
C GLY A 210 17.27 -4.31 -0.35
N THR A 211 18.26 -5.21 -0.34
CA THR A 211 19.22 -5.36 -1.44
C THR A 211 19.31 -6.83 -1.85
N LEU A 212 19.21 -7.08 -3.16
CA LEU A 212 19.61 -8.30 -3.81
C LEU A 212 21.00 -8.13 -4.40
N ASN A 213 21.91 -9.05 -4.11
CA ASN A 213 23.22 -9.05 -4.71
C ASN A 213 23.47 -10.36 -5.48
N ILE A 214 23.66 -10.28 -6.79
CA ILE A 214 23.99 -11.43 -7.62
C ILE A 214 25.46 -11.33 -8.03
N TRP A 215 26.29 -12.24 -7.53
CA TRP A 215 27.68 -12.34 -7.94
C TRP A 215 27.77 -13.00 -9.32
N PRO A 216 28.67 -12.54 -10.20
CA PRO A 216 28.85 -13.16 -11.50
C PRO A 216 29.36 -14.60 -11.39
N LYS A 217 29.10 -15.41 -12.40
CA LYS A 217 29.73 -16.72 -12.57
C LYS A 217 30.98 -16.57 -13.43
N LEU A 218 32.11 -16.23 -12.79
CA LEU A 218 33.39 -16.07 -13.46
C LEU A 218 33.92 -17.41 -13.98
N THR A 219 34.34 -17.43 -15.23
CA THR A 219 35.14 -18.53 -15.80
C THR A 219 36.55 -18.02 -16.09
N VAL A 220 37.57 -18.69 -15.55
CA VAL A 220 38.98 -18.42 -15.81
C VAL A 220 39.58 -19.58 -16.59
N ALA A 221 40.01 -19.32 -17.83
CA ALA A 221 40.70 -20.29 -18.66
C ALA A 221 42.21 -20.09 -18.53
N TYR A 222 42.94 -21.16 -18.22
CA TYR A 222 44.39 -21.17 -18.21
C TYR A 222 44.87 -21.67 -19.56
N VAL A 223 45.60 -20.83 -20.28
CA VAL A 223 46.03 -21.10 -21.65
C VAL A 223 47.54 -21.13 -21.71
N ASP A 224 48.09 -22.27 -22.12
CA ASP A 224 49.52 -22.42 -22.35
C ASP A 224 49.96 -21.45 -23.46
N GLN A 225 50.97 -20.63 -23.17
CA GLN A 225 51.40 -19.56 -24.05
C GLN A 225 52.05 -20.07 -25.34
N SER A 226 52.75 -21.20 -25.27
CA SER A 226 53.50 -21.76 -26.41
C SER A 226 52.58 -22.44 -27.43
N SER A 227 51.63 -23.23 -26.94
CA SER A 227 50.74 -24.06 -27.75
C SER A 227 49.38 -23.40 -28.01
N GLY A 228 49.00 -22.39 -27.20
CA GLY A 228 47.70 -21.75 -27.25
C GLY A 228 46.54 -22.61 -26.74
N LYS A 229 46.82 -23.79 -26.17
CA LYS A 229 45.80 -24.72 -25.66
C LYS A 229 45.34 -24.34 -24.26
N GLU A 230 44.06 -24.53 -23.99
CA GLU A 230 43.54 -24.50 -22.62
C GLU A 230 44.04 -25.73 -21.86
N VAL A 231 44.65 -25.52 -20.71
CA VAL A 231 45.27 -26.57 -19.88
C VAL A 231 44.49 -26.82 -18.59
N ALA A 232 43.75 -25.81 -18.12
CA ALA A 232 42.87 -25.90 -16.98
C ALA A 232 41.78 -24.83 -17.04
N GLN A 233 40.77 -25.00 -16.20
CA GLN A 233 39.69 -24.03 -16.03
C GLN A 233 39.30 -23.92 -14.56
N HIS A 234 39.05 -22.70 -14.10
CA HIS A 234 38.37 -22.42 -12.84
C HIS A 234 37.01 -21.77 -13.12
N VAL A 235 35.97 -22.20 -12.40
CA VAL A 235 34.63 -21.61 -12.45
C VAL A 235 34.19 -21.26 -11.04
N SER A 236 33.86 -20.00 -10.79
CA SER A 236 33.40 -19.56 -9.47
C SER A 236 32.04 -20.18 -9.12
N ASP A 237 31.85 -20.50 -7.85
CA ASP A 237 30.60 -21.04 -7.29
C ASP A 237 30.22 -20.32 -5.98
N ASP A 238 29.21 -20.81 -5.24
CA ASP A 238 28.81 -20.18 -3.98
C ASP A 238 29.87 -20.27 -2.87
N HIS A 239 30.75 -21.27 -2.91
CA HIS A 239 31.86 -21.38 -1.94
C HIS A 239 33.00 -20.41 -2.29
N HIS A 240 33.21 -20.17 -3.59
CA HIS A 240 34.28 -19.32 -4.14
C HIS A 240 33.70 -18.24 -5.07
N ALA A 241 32.71 -17.49 -4.57
CA ALA A 241 32.00 -16.54 -5.42
C ALA A 241 32.91 -15.38 -5.85
N ALA A 242 32.65 -14.87 -7.05
CA ALA A 242 33.42 -13.81 -7.68
C ALA A 242 33.03 -12.41 -7.14
N LYS A 243 33.35 -12.11 -5.87
CA LYS A 243 32.84 -10.93 -5.13
C LYS A 243 33.55 -9.60 -5.35
N SER A 244 34.80 -9.61 -5.84
CA SER A 244 35.71 -8.45 -5.79
C SER A 244 35.88 -7.71 -7.12
N GLY A 245 35.57 -8.36 -8.25
CA GLY A 245 35.98 -7.89 -9.58
C GLY A 245 37.45 -8.17 -9.90
N ARG A 246 38.12 -8.96 -9.04
CA ARG A 246 39.52 -9.37 -9.20
C ARG A 246 39.70 -10.81 -8.75
N TYR A 247 40.18 -11.66 -9.67
CA TYR A 247 40.56 -13.03 -9.38
C TYR A 247 42.07 -13.10 -9.17
N TYR A 248 42.50 -13.66 -8.04
CA TYR A 248 43.90 -13.96 -7.79
C TYR A 248 44.21 -15.34 -8.35
N VAL A 249 45.26 -15.42 -9.17
CA VAL A 249 45.56 -16.61 -9.96
C VAL A 249 46.06 -17.72 -9.06
N ASP A 250 45.36 -18.86 -9.11
CA ASP A 250 45.87 -20.15 -8.63
C ASP A 250 46.40 -20.94 -9.83
N VAL A 251 47.73 -21.05 -9.96
CA VAL A 251 48.34 -21.63 -11.17
C VAL A 251 48.20 -23.16 -11.13
N PRO A 252 47.80 -23.81 -12.23
CA PRO A 252 47.71 -25.27 -12.29
C PRO A 252 49.05 -25.96 -12.02
N GLU A 253 49.02 -27.16 -11.45
CA GLU A 253 50.21 -27.98 -11.25
C GLU A 253 50.96 -28.23 -12.58
N GLY A 254 52.29 -28.09 -12.55
CA GLY A 254 53.14 -28.25 -13.73
C GLY A 254 53.25 -27.01 -14.62
N TYR A 255 52.71 -25.87 -14.19
CA TYR A 255 52.76 -24.60 -14.91
C TYR A 255 53.26 -23.45 -14.01
N ASP A 256 53.83 -22.43 -14.64
CA ASP A 256 54.10 -21.12 -14.05
C ASP A 256 53.34 -20.01 -14.79
N LEU A 257 53.15 -18.86 -14.14
CA LEU A 257 52.61 -17.67 -14.81
C LEU A 257 53.52 -17.24 -15.95
N ALA A 258 52.92 -16.80 -17.07
CA ALA A 258 53.68 -16.22 -18.16
C ALA A 258 54.48 -14.99 -17.72
N ASP A 259 55.69 -14.83 -18.27
CA ASP A 259 56.61 -13.73 -17.93
C ASP A 259 55.94 -12.35 -18.06
N GLY A 260 56.01 -11.58 -16.97
CA GLY A 260 55.44 -10.23 -16.89
C GLY A 260 53.93 -10.18 -16.69
N GLN A 261 53.22 -11.32 -16.64
CA GLN A 261 51.80 -11.34 -16.33
C GLN A 261 51.57 -11.15 -14.81
N PRO A 262 50.63 -10.29 -14.39
CA PRO A 262 50.26 -10.19 -12.98
C PRO A 262 49.64 -11.48 -12.47
N ASN A 263 49.76 -11.74 -11.16
CA ASN A 263 49.09 -12.86 -10.48
C ASN A 263 47.60 -12.60 -10.19
N PHE A 264 46.96 -11.73 -10.98
CA PHE A 264 45.54 -11.45 -10.89
C PHE A 264 44.97 -11.06 -12.26
N VAL A 265 43.66 -11.27 -12.41
CA VAL A 265 42.88 -10.78 -13.55
C VAL A 265 41.65 -10.03 -13.05
N ASP A 266 41.43 -8.85 -13.60
CA ASP A 266 40.22 -8.06 -13.31
C ASP A 266 39.07 -8.52 -14.20
N TYR A 267 37.84 -8.48 -13.68
CA TYR A 267 36.63 -8.87 -14.41
C TYR A 267 35.44 -7.99 -14.01
N PRO A 268 34.48 -7.76 -14.90
CA PRO A 268 33.30 -6.95 -14.60
C PRO A 268 32.34 -7.68 -13.65
N ILE A 269 32.07 -7.10 -12.48
CA ILE A 269 31.13 -7.66 -11.48
C ILE A 269 29.65 -7.56 -11.89
N THR A 270 29.34 -6.82 -12.94
CA THR A 270 27.98 -6.63 -13.48
C THR A 270 27.69 -7.52 -14.69
N ALA A 271 28.68 -8.21 -15.24
CA ALA A 271 28.47 -9.19 -16.29
C ALA A 271 28.00 -10.52 -15.67
N ASN A 272 27.05 -11.20 -16.29
CA ASN A 272 26.52 -12.46 -15.74
C ASN A 272 27.57 -13.59 -15.71
N GLU A 273 28.29 -13.77 -16.81
CA GLU A 273 29.28 -14.83 -17.00
C GLU A 273 30.57 -14.25 -17.62
N PRO A 274 31.33 -13.41 -16.87
CA PRO A 274 32.59 -12.89 -17.36
C PRO A 274 33.57 -14.04 -17.59
N LYS A 275 34.38 -13.91 -18.65
CA LYS A 275 35.46 -14.82 -18.96
C LYS A 275 36.79 -14.09 -18.82
N ALA A 276 37.73 -14.70 -18.13
CA ALA A 276 39.11 -14.24 -18.04
C ALA A 276 40.06 -15.31 -18.60
N ILE A 277 41.19 -14.86 -19.12
CA ILE A 277 42.25 -15.74 -19.62
C ILE A 277 43.51 -15.43 -18.83
N VAL A 278 44.15 -16.48 -18.31
CA VAL A 278 45.45 -16.45 -17.66
C VAL A 278 46.42 -17.18 -18.57
N LYS A 279 47.48 -16.52 -19.02
CA LYS A 279 48.58 -17.19 -19.73
C LYS A 279 49.53 -17.85 -18.76
N VAL A 280 49.92 -19.08 -19.09
CA VAL A 280 50.85 -19.90 -18.30
C VAL A 280 51.89 -20.53 -19.22
N ASN A 281 53.05 -20.88 -18.65
CA ASN A 281 54.11 -21.64 -19.30
C ASN A 281 54.24 -22.99 -18.62
N GLN A 282 54.33 -24.07 -19.40
CA GLN A 282 54.64 -25.38 -18.85
C GLN A 282 56.05 -25.37 -18.22
N LEU A 283 56.18 -25.99 -17.04
CA LEU A 283 57.48 -26.19 -16.39
C LEU A 283 58.27 -27.28 -17.13
N ASP A 284 59.57 -27.04 -17.30
CA ASP A 284 60.53 -28.00 -17.88
C ASP A 284 60.82 -29.20 -16.97
#